data_AF-A0A1Q9DG96-F1
#
_entry.id   AF-A0A1Q9DG96-F1
#
_cell.length_a   1.000
_cell.length_b   1.000
_cell.length_c   1.000
_cell.angle_alpha   90.00
_cell.angle_beta   90.00
_cell.angle_gamma   90.00
#
_symmetry.space_group_name_H-M   'P 1'
#
loop_
_entity.id
_entity.type
_entity.pdbx_description
1 polymer ?
#
loop_
_entity_poly.entity_id
_entity_poly.type
_entity_poly.pdbx_seq_one_letter_code
_entity_poly.pdbx_strand_id
1 'polypeptide(L)'
;MVTVGDAIMGIENIKELADSPELMEKKRQWREKETARQEKIYQDFRGWFSEFAQEGTDVDRRVELLGKMQEVTLQEKMLPININKQDVVKGVRAVKFNEGCIKDKPKKDPTCKKLEKAYQKFLAAIDKVYDQAIVKAR
;
A
#
# COMPACT_ATOMS: atom_id res chain seq x y z
N MET A 1 -15.81 -54.45 29.88
CA MET A 1 -14.61 -53.74 30.36
C MET A 1 -13.66 -53.66 29.18
N VAL A 2 -13.62 -52.52 28.51
CA VAL A 2 -12.66 -52.27 27.43
C VAL A 2 -11.39 -51.76 28.08
N THR A 3 -10.29 -52.48 27.89
CA THR A 3 -8.98 -52.19 28.45
C THR A 3 -8.41 -50.92 27.84
N VAL A 4 -7.66 -50.17 28.65
CA VAL A 4 -6.92 -48.96 28.31
C VAL A 4 -5.78 -49.33 27.32
N GLY A 5 -6.14 -49.58 26.06
CA GLY A 5 -5.21 -49.92 24.97
C GLY A 5 -5.45 -49.09 23.70
N ASP A 6 -6.64 -48.54 23.51
CA ASP A 6 -7.02 -47.83 22.27
C ASP A 6 -6.70 -46.33 22.28
N ALA A 7 -6.12 -45.80 23.37
CA ALA A 7 -5.82 -44.37 23.50
C ALA A 7 -4.46 -43.94 22.91
N ILE A 8 -3.64 -44.86 22.40
CA ILE A 8 -2.29 -44.56 21.90
C ILE A 8 -2.25 -44.38 20.37
N MET A 9 -3.30 -44.70 19.62
CA MET A 9 -3.34 -44.46 18.16
C MET A 9 -3.88 -43.07 17.76
N GLY A 10 -4.07 -42.17 18.74
CA GLY A 10 -4.56 -40.80 18.49
C GLY A 10 -3.47 -39.73 18.39
N ILE A 11 -2.20 -40.06 18.69
CA ILE A 11 -1.11 -39.07 18.77
C ILE A 11 -0.26 -39.02 17.48
N GLU A 12 -0.40 -39.99 16.56
CA GLU A 12 0.41 -40.04 15.33
C GLU A 12 -0.06 -39.07 14.23
N ASN A 13 -1.24 -38.46 14.35
CA ASN A 13 -1.76 -37.52 13.33
C ASN A 13 -1.29 -36.06 13.50
N ILE A 14 -0.36 -35.77 14.41
CA ILE A 14 0.12 -34.39 14.66
C ILE A 14 1.36 -34.02 13.80
N LYS A 15 1.94 -34.97 13.04
CA LYS A 15 3.22 -34.74 12.31
C LYS A 15 3.18 -34.81 10.78
N GLU A 16 2.10 -35.25 10.14
CA GLU A 16 2.01 -35.34 8.67
C GLU A 16 1.46 -34.10 7.95
N LEU A 17 1.46 -32.94 8.61
CA LEU A 17 1.26 -31.63 7.95
C LEU A 17 2.56 -30.82 7.90
N ALA A 18 3.71 -31.49 7.95
CA ALA A 18 4.93 -30.91 7.40
C ALA A 18 4.72 -30.73 5.90
N ASP A 19 4.52 -29.48 5.46
CA ASP A 19 4.41 -29.10 4.06
C ASP A 19 5.39 -29.93 3.20
N SER A 20 4.88 -30.74 2.26
CA SER A 20 5.72 -31.50 1.33
C SER A 20 6.82 -30.59 0.75
N PRO A 21 8.06 -31.09 0.51
CA PRO A 21 9.14 -30.29 -0.07
C PRO A 21 8.72 -29.49 -1.32
N GLU A 22 7.80 -30.02 -2.12
CA GLU A 22 7.23 -29.33 -3.28
C GLU A 22 6.31 -28.15 -2.93
N LEU A 23 5.53 -28.25 -1.84
CA LEU A 23 4.71 -27.16 -1.32
C LEU A 23 5.59 -26.07 -0.71
N MET A 24 6.65 -26.45 -0.01
CA MET A 24 7.63 -25.50 0.54
C MET A 24 8.35 -24.74 -0.56
N GLU A 25 8.78 -25.43 -1.62
CA GLU A 25 9.40 -24.79 -2.79
C GLU A 25 8.44 -23.83 -3.50
N LYS A 26 7.18 -24.25 -3.72
CA LYS A 26 6.15 -23.36 -4.30
C LYS A 26 5.88 -22.14 -3.43
N LYS A 27 5.80 -22.32 -2.10
CA LYS A 27 5.64 -21.21 -1.14
C LYS A 27 6.84 -20.26 -1.17
N ARG A 28 8.07 -20.79 -1.26
CA ARG A 28 9.29 -19.98 -1.36
C ARG A 28 9.29 -19.13 -2.64
N GLN A 29 9.05 -19.76 -3.79
CA GLN A 29 9.01 -19.05 -5.07
C GLN A 29 7.89 -18.00 -5.12
N TRP A 30 6.73 -18.29 -4.51
CA TRP A 30 5.65 -17.31 -4.39
C TRP A 30 6.04 -16.12 -3.52
N ARG A 31 6.68 -16.36 -2.36
CA ARG A 31 7.19 -15.30 -1.49
C ARG A 31 8.24 -14.45 -2.21
N GLU A 32 9.21 -15.07 -2.88
CA GLU A 32 10.25 -14.34 -3.62
C GLU A 32 9.65 -13.47 -4.74
N LYS A 33 8.70 -14.01 -5.51
CA LYS A 33 7.99 -13.25 -6.54
C LYS A 33 7.19 -12.09 -5.95
N GLU A 34 6.49 -12.33 -4.85
CA GLU A 34 5.72 -11.28 -4.18
C GLU A 34 6.64 -10.21 -3.58
N THR A 35 7.77 -10.58 -2.97
CA THR A 35 8.77 -9.64 -2.48
C THR A 35 9.33 -8.78 -3.62
N ALA A 36 9.70 -9.39 -4.75
CA ALA A 36 10.19 -8.64 -5.91
C ALA A 36 9.12 -7.69 -6.48
N ARG A 37 7.85 -8.13 -6.49
CA ARG A 37 6.72 -7.31 -6.94
C ARG A 37 6.51 -6.11 -6.02
N GLN A 38 6.51 -6.33 -4.71
CA GLN A 38 6.36 -5.27 -3.69
C GLN A 38 7.52 -4.28 -3.71
N GLU A 39 8.75 -4.75 -3.90
CA GLU A 39 9.93 -3.88 -4.04
C GLU A 39 9.80 -3.00 -5.28
N LYS A 40 9.38 -3.56 -6.42
CA LYS A 40 9.16 -2.78 -7.64
C LYS A 40 8.09 -1.70 -7.43
N ILE A 41 6.95 -2.05 -6.83
CA ILE A 41 5.87 -1.10 -6.51
C ILE A 41 6.38 0.00 -5.59
N TYR A 42 7.18 -0.34 -4.59
CA TYR A 42 7.80 0.63 -3.69
C TYR A 42 8.73 1.60 -4.43
N GLN A 43 9.60 1.09 -5.31
CA GLN A 43 10.52 1.93 -6.10
C GLN A 43 9.77 2.85 -7.08
N ASP A 44 8.76 2.31 -7.78
CA ASP A 44 7.93 3.09 -8.71
C ASP A 44 7.18 4.20 -7.96
N PHE A 45 6.57 3.86 -6.82
CA PHE A 45 5.87 4.83 -5.97
C PHE A 45 6.81 5.91 -5.46
N ARG A 46 8.01 5.53 -4.97
CA ARG A 46 9.01 6.47 -4.49
C ARG A 46 9.49 7.39 -5.62
N GLY A 47 9.71 6.85 -6.82
CA GLY A 47 10.07 7.62 -8.00
C GLY A 47 9.02 8.68 -8.33
N TRP A 48 7.74 8.29 -8.38
CA TRP A 48 6.65 9.23 -8.61
C TRP A 48 6.53 10.28 -7.52
N PHE A 49 6.74 9.90 -6.26
CA PHE A 49 6.69 10.82 -5.13
C PHE A 49 7.86 11.81 -5.15
N SER A 50 9.06 11.35 -5.51
CA SER A 50 10.24 12.21 -5.69
C SER A 50 10.04 13.21 -6.82
N GLU A 51 9.50 12.79 -7.96
CA GLU A 51 9.20 13.69 -9.08
C GLU A 51 8.10 14.69 -8.72
N PHE A 52 7.09 14.25 -7.96
CA PHE A 52 6.03 15.11 -7.44
C PHE A 52 6.61 16.20 -6.51
N ALA A 53 7.61 15.84 -5.71
CA ALA A 53 8.25 16.74 -4.74
C ALA A 53 9.35 17.63 -5.33
N GLN A 54 9.76 17.38 -6.57
CA GLN A 54 10.78 18.17 -7.24
C GLN A 54 10.30 19.62 -7.45
N GLU A 55 11.25 20.55 -7.30
CA GLU A 55 11.02 21.97 -7.54
C GLU A 55 10.87 22.22 -9.04
N GLY A 56 9.89 23.04 -9.43
CA GLY A 56 9.60 23.32 -10.84
C GLY A 56 8.74 22.27 -11.55
N THR A 57 8.34 21.17 -10.89
CA THR A 57 7.36 20.25 -11.45
C THR A 57 6.01 20.97 -11.62
N ASP A 58 5.50 20.97 -12.86
CA ASP A 58 4.23 21.62 -13.16
C ASP A 58 3.06 20.94 -12.43
N VAL A 59 1.98 21.69 -12.22
CA VAL A 59 0.85 21.20 -11.43
C VAL A 59 0.08 20.08 -12.12
N ASP A 60 0.06 20.06 -13.45
CA ASP A 60 -0.64 19.03 -14.21
C ASP A 60 0.09 17.69 -14.07
N ARG A 61 1.41 17.73 -14.11
CA ARG A 61 2.30 16.61 -13.85
C ARG A 61 2.19 16.13 -12.41
N ARG A 62 2.16 17.04 -11.43
CA ARG A 62 1.92 16.65 -10.02
C ARG A 62 0.58 15.94 -9.84
N VAL A 63 -0.47 16.42 -10.52
CA VAL A 63 -1.78 15.77 -10.50
C VAL A 63 -1.75 14.40 -11.17
N GLU A 64 -1.03 14.25 -12.28
CA GLU A 64 -0.83 12.96 -12.95
C GLU A 64 -0.11 11.96 -12.04
N LEU A 65 0.95 12.38 -11.35
CA LEU A 65 1.72 11.55 -10.42
C LEU A 65 0.88 11.11 -9.22
N LEU A 66 0.06 12.00 -8.66
CA LEU A 66 -0.95 11.64 -7.65
C LEU A 66 -1.97 10.63 -8.19
N GLY A 67 -2.36 10.74 -9.47
CA GLY A 67 -3.21 9.77 -10.15
C GLY A 67 -2.56 8.38 -10.26
N LYS A 68 -1.29 8.30 -10.65
CA LYS A 68 -0.52 7.04 -10.72
C LYS A 68 -0.40 6.36 -9.35
N MET A 69 -0.07 7.14 -8.32
CA MET A 69 -0.02 6.65 -6.94
C MET A 69 -1.39 6.17 -6.44
N GLN A 70 -2.47 6.86 -6.83
CA GLN A 70 -3.83 6.44 -6.52
C GLN A 70 -4.17 5.11 -7.20
N GLU A 71 -3.85 4.98 -8.50
CA GLU A 71 -4.12 3.79 -9.28
C GLU A 71 -3.42 2.56 -8.69
N VAL A 72 -2.12 2.65 -8.41
CA VAL A 72 -1.38 1.52 -7.83
C VAL A 72 -1.93 1.13 -6.46
N THR A 73 -2.28 2.10 -5.61
CA THR A 73 -2.84 1.83 -4.28
C THR A 73 -4.16 1.06 -4.38
N LEU A 74 -5.00 1.39 -5.36
CA LEU A 74 -6.28 0.70 -5.58
C LEU A 74 -6.10 -0.69 -6.20
N GLN A 75 -5.15 -0.84 -7.13
CA GLN A 75 -4.82 -2.13 -7.77
C GLN A 75 -4.27 -3.12 -6.74
N GLU A 76 -3.31 -2.66 -5.94
CA GLU A 76 -2.65 -3.46 -4.90
C GLU A 76 -3.52 -3.63 -3.64
N LYS A 77 -4.57 -2.82 -3.50
CA LYS A 77 -5.43 -2.76 -2.31
C LYS A 77 -4.66 -2.50 -1.02
N MET A 78 -3.50 -1.86 -1.13
CA MET A 78 -2.65 -1.45 -0.04
C MET A 78 -1.68 -0.36 -0.50
N LEU A 79 -1.13 0.40 0.45
CA LEU A 79 0.05 1.21 0.20
C LEU A 79 1.29 0.30 0.05
N PRO A 80 2.33 0.75 -0.67
CA PRO A 80 3.60 0.03 -0.71
C PRO A 80 4.14 -0.24 0.69
N ILE A 81 4.78 -1.39 0.86
CA ILE A 81 5.43 -1.76 2.11
C ILE A 81 6.42 -0.64 2.51
N ASN A 82 6.42 -0.24 3.79
CA ASN A 82 7.19 0.88 4.35
C ASN A 82 6.68 2.29 4.04
N ILE A 83 5.55 2.46 3.36
CA ILE A 83 4.89 3.75 3.22
C ILE A 83 3.59 3.74 4.01
N ASN A 84 3.45 4.68 4.94
CA ASN A 84 2.19 4.86 5.67
C ASN A 84 1.44 6.12 5.18
N LYS A 85 0.16 6.23 5.54
CA LYS A 85 -0.67 7.40 5.23
C LYS A 85 -0.05 8.72 5.73
N GLN A 86 0.59 8.72 6.90
CA GLN A 86 1.18 9.94 7.45
C GLN A 86 2.37 10.44 6.63
N ASP A 87 3.17 9.56 6.04
CA ASP A 87 4.29 9.92 5.17
C ASP A 87 3.78 10.64 3.93
N VAL A 88 2.73 10.10 3.30
CA VAL A 88 2.04 10.73 2.16
C VAL A 88 1.50 12.11 2.55
N VAL A 89 0.78 12.21 3.67
CA VAL A 89 0.20 13.47 4.15
C VAL A 89 1.28 14.51 4.40
N LYS A 90 2.38 14.14 5.06
CA LYS A 90 3.50 15.04 5.38
C LYS A 90 4.17 15.53 4.10
N GLY A 91 4.51 14.63 3.17
CA GLY A 91 5.21 15.01 1.96
C GLY A 91 4.34 15.84 1.01
N VAL A 92 3.05 15.52 0.83
CA VAL A 92 2.15 16.37 0.04
C VAL A 92 1.96 17.75 0.69
N ARG A 93 1.89 17.81 2.02
CA ARG A 93 1.84 19.10 2.74
C ARG A 93 3.10 19.93 2.52
N ALA A 94 4.28 19.31 2.51
CA ALA A 94 5.54 20.00 2.23
C ALA A 94 5.57 20.59 0.81
N VAL A 95 5.15 19.81 -0.19
CA VAL A 95 5.07 20.30 -1.58
C VAL A 95 4.08 21.45 -1.70
N LYS A 96 2.88 21.31 -1.14
CA LYS A 96 1.89 22.40 -1.12
C LYS A 96 2.41 23.66 -0.40
N PHE A 97 3.27 23.50 0.60
CA PHE A 97 3.91 24.62 1.28
C PHE A 97 4.87 25.35 0.35
N ASN A 98 5.74 24.60 -0.34
CA ASN A 98 6.71 25.15 -1.29
C ASN A 98 6.02 25.86 -2.47
N GLU A 99 4.90 25.33 -2.93
CA GLU A 99 4.08 25.93 -4.00
C GLU A 99 3.21 27.11 -3.52
N GLY A 100 3.25 27.45 -2.23
CA GLY A 100 2.41 28.51 -1.68
C GLY A 100 0.91 28.17 -1.63
N CYS A 101 0.53 26.92 -1.86
CA CYS A 101 -0.83 26.38 -1.79
C CYS A 101 -1.29 26.07 -0.35
N ILE A 102 -1.11 27.04 0.57
CA ILE A 102 -1.42 26.92 2.00
C ILE A 102 -2.63 27.82 2.36
N LYS A 103 -3.47 27.41 3.32
CA LYS A 103 -4.66 28.13 3.85
C LYS A 103 -5.82 28.29 2.84
N ASP A 104 -6.58 29.39 2.87
CA ASP A 104 -7.75 29.67 2.01
C ASP A 104 -7.41 29.91 0.53
N LYS A 105 -6.13 29.87 0.12
CA LYS A 105 -5.69 30.07 -1.26
C LYS A 105 -6.21 29.05 -2.28
N PRO A 106 -6.34 27.74 -1.99
CA PRO A 106 -7.07 26.79 -2.86
C PRO A 106 -8.51 27.18 -3.22
N LYS A 107 -9.14 28.16 -2.54
CA LYS A 107 -10.45 28.70 -2.97
C LYS A 107 -10.34 29.78 -4.06
N LYS A 108 -9.18 30.42 -4.20
CA LYS A 108 -8.93 31.55 -5.10
C LYS A 108 -7.99 31.21 -6.26
N ASP A 109 -7.12 30.23 -6.09
CA ASP A 109 -6.18 29.76 -7.11
C ASP A 109 -6.66 28.44 -7.76
N PRO A 110 -7.02 28.43 -9.05
CA PRO A 110 -7.43 27.24 -9.78
C PRO A 110 -6.41 26.10 -9.73
N THR A 111 -5.12 26.44 -9.71
CA THR A 111 -3.99 25.51 -9.72
C THR A 111 -3.88 24.77 -8.40
N CYS A 112 -3.89 25.52 -7.29
CA CYS A 112 -3.94 24.92 -5.94
C CYS A 112 -5.21 24.09 -5.72
N LYS A 113 -6.34 24.50 -6.30
CA LYS A 113 -7.59 23.72 -6.24
C LYS A 113 -7.49 22.38 -6.97
N LYS A 114 -6.85 22.37 -8.15
CA LYS A 114 -6.62 21.17 -8.95
C LYS A 114 -5.75 20.17 -8.18
N LEU A 115 -4.64 20.65 -7.62
CA LEU A 115 -3.73 19.86 -6.80
C LEU A 115 -4.43 19.30 -5.55
N GLU A 116 -5.19 20.14 -4.84
CA GLU A 116 -5.93 19.72 -3.65
C GLU A 116 -6.96 18.63 -3.98
N LYS A 117 -7.71 18.79 -5.07
CA LYS A 117 -8.71 17.79 -5.48
C LYS A 117 -8.06 16.46 -5.83
N ALA A 118 -6.91 16.45 -6.49
CA ALA A 118 -6.16 15.23 -6.78
C ALA A 118 -5.65 14.56 -5.50
N TYR A 119 -5.10 15.34 -4.58
CA TYR A 119 -4.65 14.84 -3.28
C TYR A 119 -5.79 14.23 -2.46
N GLN A 120 -6.95 14.88 -2.39
CA GLN A 120 -8.12 14.35 -1.67
C GLN A 120 -8.63 13.04 -2.28
N LYS A 121 -8.61 12.91 -3.61
CA LYS A 121 -8.92 11.63 -4.27
C LYS A 121 -7.93 10.53 -3.89
N PHE A 122 -6.65 10.86 -3.83
CA PHE A 122 -5.63 9.91 -3.43
C PHE A 122 -5.80 9.49 -1.96
N LEU A 123 -6.04 10.43 -1.04
CA LEU A 123 -6.34 10.11 0.35
C LEU A 123 -7.59 9.22 0.50
N ALA A 124 -8.65 9.50 -0.25
CA ALA A 124 -9.86 8.68 -0.22
C ALA A 124 -9.60 7.25 -0.71
N ALA A 125 -8.71 7.06 -1.70
CA ALA A 125 -8.29 5.74 -2.14
C ALA A 125 -7.49 5.00 -1.05
N ILE A 126 -6.60 5.70 -0.36
CA ILE A 126 -5.88 5.16 0.80
C ILE A 126 -6.88 4.73 1.88
N ASP A 127 -7.81 5.60 2.28
CA ASP A 127 -8.79 5.28 3.33
C ASP A 127 -9.67 4.09 2.97
N LYS A 128 -10.11 4.01 1.71
CA LYS A 128 -10.87 2.86 1.19
C LYS A 128 -10.12 1.54 1.36
N VAL A 129 -8.81 1.49 1.10
CA VAL A 129 -8.05 0.25 1.24
C VAL A 129 -7.77 -0.10 2.71
N TYR A 130 -7.58 0.90 3.58
CA TYR A 130 -7.44 0.67 5.02
C TYR A 130 -8.73 0.16 5.66
N ASP A 131 -9.89 0.74 5.34
CA ASP A 131 -11.18 0.30 5.87
C ASP A 131 -11.49 -1.15 5.46
N GLN A 132 -11.18 -1.52 4.22
CA GLN A 132 -11.33 -2.90 3.75
C GLN A 132 -10.42 -3.89 4.49
N ALA A 133 -9.21 -3.48 4.88
CA ALA A 133 -8.32 -4.32 5.68
C ALA A 133 -8.88 -4.56 7.09
N ILE A 134 -9.49 -3.54 7.71
CA ILE A 134 -10.12 -3.65 9.04
C ILE A 134 -11.35 -4.56 9.00
N VAL A 135 -12.20 -4.44 7.98
CA VAL A 135 -13.40 -5.28 7.83
C VAL A 135 -13.05 -6.75 7.59
N LYS A 136 -11.99 -7.05 6.84
CA LYS A 136 -11.54 -8.43 6.59
C LYS A 136 -10.83 -9.09 7.78
N ALA A 137 -10.38 -8.30 8.75
CA ALA A 137 -9.72 -8.80 9.96
C ALA A 137 -10.71 -9.19 11.08
N ARG A 138 -12.00 -8.94 10.89
CA ARG A 138 -13.10 -9.37 11.78
C ARG A 138 -13.80 -10.59 11.21
#